data_AF-A0A496QRJ3-F1
#
_entry.id   AF-A0A496QRJ3-F1
#
_cell.length_a   1.000
_cell.length_b   1.000
_cell.length_c   1.000
_cell.angle_alpha   90.00
_cell.angle_beta   90.00
_cell.angle_gamma   90.00
#
_symmetry.space_group_name_H-M   'P 1'
#
loop_
_entity.id
_entity.type
_entity.pdbx_description
1 polymer ?
#
loop_
_entity_poly.entity_id
_entity_poly.type
_entity_poly.pdbx_seq_one_letter_code
_entity_poly.pdbx_strand_id
1 'polypeptide(L)'
;MKIHKHIVFFLLIVISAPAHTVEVDDFDLYMKITGLRTDGAPEIFKNWIIFTYRPDQPVRFVGASFSDQDFRKLHSFVKNEHGVYVLPYPLPSGVETLFYRLVVDGLWIKDPNNSSTARDRYGVELSVIEIPPEPEELIESPEILSDGRVRFYFQDPQDQGKSSPPSRTVFLTGSFNRWDPFMYKLKQIKPGIYSITVELLPGRHFYYFISDGRKVLDPLNHEIATDPSGKKVSMFKF
;
A
#
# COMPACT_ATOMS: atom_id res chain seq x y z
N MET A 1 -28.68 -38.08 26.28
CA MET A 1 -29.46 -36.81 26.20
C MET A 1 -28.62 -35.81 25.43
N LYS A 2 -29.15 -35.24 24.34
CA LYS A 2 -28.42 -34.59 23.23
C LYS A 2 -27.69 -33.30 23.64
N ILE A 3 -26.39 -33.23 23.39
CA ILE A 3 -25.58 -32.01 23.49
C ILE A 3 -25.89 -31.14 22.26
N HIS A 4 -26.53 -30.00 22.47
CA HIS A 4 -26.77 -29.02 21.40
C HIS A 4 -25.44 -28.29 21.12
N LYS A 5 -24.86 -28.54 19.95
CA LYS A 5 -23.78 -27.70 19.40
C LYS A 5 -24.40 -26.38 18.97
N HIS A 6 -24.07 -25.30 19.67
CA HIS A 6 -24.38 -23.95 19.20
C HIS A 6 -23.46 -23.62 18.04
N ILE A 7 -23.97 -23.74 16.81
CA ILE A 7 -23.37 -23.22 15.60
C ILE A 7 -23.60 -21.71 15.64
N VAL A 8 -22.54 -20.92 15.81
CA VAL A 8 -22.61 -19.46 15.73
C VAL A 8 -22.69 -19.11 14.24
N PHE A 9 -23.88 -18.69 13.80
CA PHE A 9 -24.13 -18.20 12.45
C PHE A 9 -23.74 -16.71 12.41
N PHE A 10 -22.72 -16.34 11.66
CA PHE A 10 -22.45 -14.93 11.36
C PHE A 10 -23.55 -14.42 10.43
N LEU A 11 -24.44 -13.57 10.96
CA LEU A 11 -25.47 -12.91 10.16
C LEU A 11 -24.81 -11.79 9.35
N LEU A 12 -24.55 -12.07 8.07
CA LEU A 12 -24.08 -11.07 7.11
C LEU A 12 -25.29 -10.23 6.69
N ILE A 13 -25.40 -9.00 7.21
CA ILE A 13 -26.36 -8.02 6.70
C ILE A 13 -25.87 -7.61 5.31
N VAL A 14 -26.49 -8.16 4.26
CA VAL A 14 -26.25 -7.77 2.88
C VAL A 14 -26.96 -6.45 2.63
N ILE A 15 -26.25 -5.34 2.85
CA ILE A 15 -26.65 -4.06 2.27
C ILE A 15 -26.24 -4.14 0.80
N SER A 16 -27.24 -4.13 -0.08
CA SER A 16 -27.05 -4.05 -1.53
C SER A 16 -26.35 -2.74 -1.90
N ALA A 17 -25.03 -2.81 -2.03
CA ALA A 17 -24.22 -1.83 -2.74
C ALA A 17 -23.94 -2.39 -4.16
N PRO A 18 -23.74 -1.52 -5.18
CA PRO A 18 -23.36 -1.98 -6.52
C PRO A 18 -22.12 -2.87 -6.40
N ALA A 19 -22.03 -3.89 -7.26
CA ALA A 19 -20.95 -4.88 -7.30
C ALA A 19 -19.56 -4.21 -7.38
N HIS A 20 -19.07 -3.77 -6.24
CA HIS A 20 -17.67 -3.64 -5.95
C HIS A 20 -17.21 -5.03 -5.61
N THR A 21 -16.07 -5.37 -6.19
CA THR A 21 -15.25 -6.52 -5.85
C THR A 21 -15.39 -6.83 -4.36
N VAL A 22 -16.17 -7.85 -4.02
CA VAL A 22 -16.02 -8.53 -2.74
C VAL A 22 -14.77 -9.37 -2.99
N GLU A 23 -13.62 -8.76 -2.68
CA GLU A 23 -12.32 -8.95 -3.34
C GLU A 23 -11.69 -10.31 -3.05
N VAL A 24 -11.11 -10.92 -4.08
CA VAL A 24 -10.36 -12.20 -4.02
C VAL A 24 -9.35 -12.26 -2.85
N ASP A 25 -8.85 -11.11 -2.39
CA ASP A 25 -7.94 -11.00 -1.25
C ASP A 25 -8.54 -11.53 0.07
N ASP A 26 -9.79 -11.19 0.37
CA ASP A 26 -10.46 -11.62 1.61
C ASP A 26 -10.69 -13.14 1.64
N PHE A 27 -10.99 -13.74 0.49
CA PHE A 27 -11.16 -15.19 0.36
C PHE A 27 -9.84 -15.93 0.57
N ASP A 28 -8.75 -15.45 -0.05
CA ASP A 28 -7.43 -16.05 0.11
C ASP A 28 -6.91 -15.91 1.55
N LEU A 29 -7.16 -14.76 2.19
CA LEU A 29 -6.88 -14.58 3.61
C LEU A 29 -7.66 -15.59 4.45
N TYR A 30 -8.97 -15.73 4.21
CA TYR A 30 -9.81 -16.70 4.91
C TYR A 30 -9.29 -18.14 4.79
N MET A 31 -8.92 -18.55 3.57
CA MET A 31 -8.35 -19.87 3.32
C MET A 31 -6.99 -20.06 4.01
N LYS A 32 -6.14 -19.03 4.03
CA LYS A 32 -4.88 -19.04 4.76
C LYS A 32 -5.10 -19.23 6.26
N ILE A 33 -5.92 -18.39 6.91
CA ILE A 33 -6.10 -18.40 8.38
C ILE A 33 -6.79 -19.67 8.89
N THR A 34 -7.73 -20.22 8.12
CA THR A 34 -8.42 -21.48 8.47
C THR A 34 -7.49 -22.69 8.33
N GLY A 35 -6.51 -22.63 7.42
CA GLY A 35 -5.49 -23.66 7.25
C GLY A 35 -4.36 -23.66 8.30
N LEU A 36 -4.24 -22.62 9.13
CA LEU A 36 -3.18 -22.50 10.13
C LEU A 36 -3.34 -23.51 11.27
N ARG A 37 -2.36 -24.40 11.43
CA ARG A 37 -2.36 -25.47 12.46
C ARG A 37 -1.37 -25.22 13.59
N THR A 38 -0.39 -24.37 13.36
CA THR A 38 0.67 -23.98 14.29
C THR A 38 0.75 -22.47 14.35
N ASP A 39 1.26 -21.96 15.46
CA ASP A 39 1.72 -20.60 15.58
C ASP A 39 3.16 -20.45 15.10
N GLY A 40 3.59 -19.20 14.97
CA GLY A 40 4.91 -18.80 14.50
C GLY A 40 5.06 -17.28 14.55
N ALA A 41 6.23 -16.80 14.15
CA ALA A 41 6.48 -15.37 13.96
C ALA A 41 5.45 -14.77 12.96
N PRO A 42 5.14 -13.46 13.05
CA PRO A 42 4.18 -12.84 12.15
C PRO A 42 4.61 -12.93 10.69
N GLU A 43 3.64 -13.20 9.81
CA GLU A 43 3.85 -13.37 8.37
C GLU A 43 3.12 -12.27 7.60
N ILE A 44 3.78 -11.66 6.62
CA ILE A 44 3.13 -10.74 5.68
C ILE A 44 2.51 -11.56 4.55
N PHE A 45 1.21 -11.40 4.36
CA PHE A 45 0.43 -12.06 3.33
C PHE A 45 -0.43 -11.02 2.61
N LYS A 46 0.02 -10.62 1.41
CA LYS A 46 -0.61 -9.57 0.59
C LYS A 46 -0.75 -8.27 1.41
N ASN A 47 -1.98 -7.80 1.64
CA ASN A 47 -2.27 -6.57 2.37
C ASN A 47 -2.44 -6.78 3.89
N TRP A 48 -2.00 -7.93 4.42
CA TRP A 48 -2.19 -8.31 5.81
C TRP A 48 -0.88 -8.73 6.47
N ILE A 49 -0.75 -8.43 7.75
CA ILE A 49 0.17 -9.09 8.66
C ILE A 49 -0.65 -10.09 9.47
N ILE A 50 -0.29 -11.36 9.42
CA ILE A 50 -0.96 -12.43 10.15
C ILE A 50 -0.15 -12.70 11.41
N PHE A 51 -0.72 -12.33 12.56
CA PHE A 51 -0.19 -12.68 13.87
C PHE A 51 -0.81 -13.99 14.33
N THR A 52 0.01 -14.85 14.94
CA THR A 52 -0.46 -16.12 15.49
C THR A 52 0.09 -16.33 16.89
N TYR A 53 -0.67 -17.05 17.72
CA TYR A 53 -0.23 -17.41 19.06
C TYR A 53 -0.91 -18.69 19.52
N ARG A 54 -0.15 -19.61 20.12
CA ARG A 54 -0.70 -20.81 20.76
C ARG A 54 -0.18 -20.91 22.19
N PRO A 55 -1.03 -20.71 23.21
CA PRO A 55 -0.60 -20.83 24.58
C PRO A 55 -0.43 -22.31 24.99
N ASP A 56 0.54 -22.58 25.86
CA ASP A 56 0.77 -23.91 26.45
C ASP A 56 -0.36 -24.34 27.40
N GLN A 57 -1.09 -23.36 27.96
CA GLN A 57 -2.22 -23.57 28.86
C GLN A 57 -3.47 -22.83 28.36
N PRO A 58 -4.68 -23.26 28.75
CA PRO A 58 -5.90 -22.53 28.40
C PRO A 58 -5.87 -21.09 28.95
N VAL A 59 -6.08 -20.11 28.07
CA VAL A 59 -6.19 -18.68 28.41
C VAL A 59 -7.58 -18.16 28.02
N ARG A 60 -8.02 -17.08 28.66
CA ARG A 60 -9.34 -16.47 28.40
C ARG A 60 -9.28 -15.43 27.29
N PHE A 61 -8.15 -14.77 27.14
CA PHE A 61 -7.97 -13.65 26.24
C PHE A 61 -6.57 -13.63 25.63
N VAL A 62 -6.52 -13.38 24.32
CA VAL A 62 -5.29 -13.09 23.58
C VAL A 62 -5.55 -11.84 22.74
N GLY A 63 -4.68 -10.86 22.85
CA GLY A 63 -4.71 -9.63 22.09
C GLY A 63 -3.32 -9.18 21.65
N ALA A 64 -3.25 -8.15 20.82
CA ALA A 64 -2.02 -7.44 20.51
C ALA A 64 -2.26 -5.93 20.40
N SER A 65 -1.19 -5.18 20.59
CA SER A 65 -1.17 -3.73 20.46
C SER A 65 0.07 -3.30 19.68
N PHE A 66 -0.10 -2.26 18.87
CA PHE A 66 0.84 -1.90 17.81
C PHE A 66 1.28 -0.45 17.88
N SER A 67 2.51 -0.18 17.45
CA SER A 67 3.15 1.14 17.50
C SER A 67 2.60 2.16 16.50
N ASP A 68 2.06 1.72 15.35
CA ASP A 68 1.39 2.60 14.39
C ASP A 68 0.12 3.27 14.96
N GLN A 69 -0.38 2.72 16.08
CA GLN A 69 -1.51 3.25 16.84
C GLN A 69 -1.10 3.72 18.24
N ASP A 70 0.19 4.08 18.44
CA ASP A 70 0.75 4.51 19.73
C ASP A 70 0.48 3.53 20.90
N PHE A 71 0.28 2.25 20.60
CA PHE A 71 -0.17 1.22 21.55
C PHE A 71 -1.48 1.55 22.30
N ARG A 72 -2.35 2.40 21.74
CA ARG A 72 -3.60 2.84 22.39
C ARG A 72 -4.77 1.90 22.17
N LYS A 73 -4.69 1.03 21.18
CA LYS A 73 -5.77 0.11 20.80
C LYS A 73 -5.32 -1.33 20.94
N LEU A 74 -6.13 -2.09 21.66
CA LEU A 74 -5.97 -3.54 21.82
C LEU A 74 -6.82 -4.26 20.77
N HIS A 75 -6.18 -5.10 19.97
CA HIS A 75 -6.81 -5.93 18.95
C HIS A 75 -6.93 -7.36 19.46
N SER A 76 -8.12 -7.94 19.42
CA SER A 76 -8.38 -9.28 19.95
C SER A 76 -8.14 -10.34 18.88
N PHE A 77 -7.51 -11.45 19.28
CA PHE A 77 -7.33 -12.60 18.38
C PHE A 77 -8.59 -13.44 18.36
N VAL A 78 -8.79 -14.17 17.26
CA VAL A 78 -9.83 -15.19 17.14
C VAL A 78 -9.16 -16.56 17.11
N LYS A 79 -9.68 -17.49 17.92
CA LYS A 79 -9.20 -18.87 17.94
C LYS A 79 -9.81 -19.65 16.78
N ASN A 80 -8.97 -20.23 15.92
CA ASN A 80 -9.43 -21.08 14.83
C ASN A 80 -9.76 -22.51 15.31
N GLU A 81 -10.26 -23.36 14.41
CA GLU A 81 -10.65 -24.75 14.73
C GLU A 81 -9.47 -25.64 15.19
N HIS A 82 -8.26 -25.27 14.83
CA HIS A 82 -7.02 -25.96 15.25
C HIS A 82 -6.48 -25.46 16.58
N GLY A 83 -7.15 -24.49 17.20
CA GLY A 83 -6.81 -23.93 18.50
C GLY A 83 -5.69 -22.90 18.48
N VAL A 84 -5.31 -22.41 17.30
CA VAL A 84 -4.37 -21.30 17.13
C VAL A 84 -5.15 -19.99 17.24
N TYR A 85 -4.67 -19.06 18.05
CA TYR A 85 -5.18 -17.69 18.04
C TYR A 85 -4.59 -16.98 16.83
N VAL A 86 -5.44 -16.36 16.02
CA VAL A 86 -5.04 -15.66 14.79
C VAL A 86 -5.59 -14.24 14.83
N LEU A 87 -4.76 -13.28 14.41
CA LEU A 87 -5.14 -11.89 14.19
C LEU A 87 -4.59 -11.44 12.83
N PRO A 88 -5.44 -11.33 11.79
CA PRO A 88 -5.09 -10.58 10.60
C PRO A 88 -5.13 -9.09 10.91
N TYR A 89 -4.03 -8.39 10.63
CA TYR A 89 -3.87 -6.96 10.83
C TYR A 89 -3.60 -6.29 9.47
N PRO A 90 -4.31 -5.23 9.07
CA PRO A 90 -4.03 -4.54 7.81
C PRO A 90 -2.57 -4.08 7.76
N LEU A 91 -1.90 -4.30 6.63
CA LEU A 91 -0.53 -3.85 6.42
C LEU A 91 -0.49 -2.31 6.43
N PRO A 92 0.21 -1.67 7.39
CA PRO A 92 0.21 -0.22 7.50
C PRO A 92 1.11 0.42 6.42
N SER A 93 0.56 1.31 5.60
CA SER A 93 1.33 2.06 4.59
C SER A 93 2.27 3.08 5.23
N GLY A 94 3.46 3.23 4.65
CA GLY A 94 4.47 4.20 5.11
C GLY A 94 5.15 3.85 6.45
N VAL A 95 4.93 2.63 6.97
CA VAL A 95 5.60 2.11 8.15
C VAL A 95 6.67 1.10 7.72
N GLU A 96 7.93 1.40 8.00
CA GLU A 96 9.07 0.51 7.69
C GLU A 96 9.28 -0.56 8.76
N THR A 97 9.00 -0.22 10.03
CA THR A 97 9.14 -1.12 11.17
C THR A 97 7.94 -1.01 12.09
N LEU A 98 7.29 -2.14 12.33
CA LEU A 98 6.16 -2.23 13.24
C LEU A 98 6.59 -2.93 14.55
N PHE A 99 6.54 -2.18 15.65
CA PHE A 99 6.71 -2.70 17.00
C PHE A 99 5.36 -3.13 17.58
N TYR A 100 5.34 -4.25 18.30
CA TYR A 100 4.14 -4.79 18.91
C TYR A 100 4.41 -5.59 20.19
N ARG A 101 3.35 -5.82 20.97
CA ARG A 101 3.32 -6.76 22.09
C ARG A 101 2.04 -7.56 22.07
N LEU A 102 2.11 -8.79 22.56
CA LEU A 102 0.94 -9.61 22.83
C LEU A 102 0.43 -9.33 24.24
N VAL A 103 -0.88 -9.49 24.45
CA VAL A 103 -1.55 -9.41 25.74
C VAL A 103 -2.29 -10.70 25.99
N VAL A 104 -1.85 -11.47 26.98
CA VAL A 104 -2.42 -12.78 27.30
C VAL A 104 -2.94 -12.73 28.73
N ASP A 105 -4.26 -12.81 28.90
CA ASP A 105 -4.93 -12.67 30.20
C ASP A 105 -4.48 -11.44 31.01
N GLY A 106 -4.21 -10.33 30.31
CA GLY A 106 -3.76 -9.05 30.90
C GLY A 106 -2.23 -8.92 31.06
N LEU A 107 -1.48 -9.99 30.82
CA LEU A 107 -0.02 -9.96 30.82
C LEU A 107 0.50 -9.51 29.46
N TRP A 108 1.28 -8.43 29.47
CA TRP A 108 1.95 -7.93 28.29
C TRP A 108 3.25 -8.69 28.06
N ILE A 109 3.33 -9.44 26.96
CA ILE A 109 4.49 -10.27 26.63
C ILE A 109 5.03 -9.89 25.25
N LYS A 110 6.31 -10.19 25.01
CA LYS A 110 6.81 -10.29 23.64
C LYS A 110 6.22 -11.53 22.97
N ASP A 111 6.13 -11.52 21.66
CA ASP A 111 5.85 -12.73 20.90
C ASP A 111 6.98 -13.76 21.14
N PRO A 112 6.67 -14.94 21.72
CA PRO A 112 7.68 -15.96 21.97
C PRO A 112 8.23 -16.59 20.69
N ASN A 113 7.49 -16.53 19.58
CA ASN A 113 7.87 -17.10 18.29
C ASN A 113 8.67 -16.12 17.41
N ASN A 114 8.67 -14.83 17.75
CA ASN A 114 9.42 -13.83 17.03
C ASN A 114 10.80 -13.57 17.66
N SER A 115 11.87 -13.90 16.94
CA SER A 115 13.24 -13.63 17.37
C SER A 115 13.62 -12.15 17.26
N SER A 116 12.97 -11.39 16.36
CA SER A 116 13.21 -9.97 16.17
C SER A 116 12.58 -9.17 17.29
N THR A 117 13.42 -8.55 18.11
CA THR A 117 13.00 -7.76 19.27
C THR A 117 13.81 -6.48 19.40
N ALA A 118 13.23 -5.48 20.05
CA ALA A 118 13.87 -4.21 20.39
C ALA A 118 13.56 -3.85 21.84
N ARG A 119 14.37 -2.96 22.43
CA ARG A 119 14.12 -2.38 23.75
C ARG A 119 13.81 -0.91 23.63
N ASP A 120 12.78 -0.45 24.33
CA ASP A 120 12.51 0.98 24.46
C ASP A 120 13.46 1.66 25.46
N ARG A 121 13.32 2.98 25.61
CA ARG A 121 14.14 3.78 26.53
C ARG A 121 14.01 3.41 28.01
N TYR A 122 12.96 2.67 28.37
CA TYR A 122 12.68 2.20 29.72
C TYR A 122 13.08 0.74 29.91
N GLY A 123 13.65 0.10 28.89
CA GLY A 123 14.09 -1.29 28.91
C GLY A 123 12.97 -2.31 28.63
N VAL A 124 11.79 -1.87 28.20
CA VAL A 124 10.69 -2.77 27.83
C VAL A 124 11.01 -3.45 26.51
N GLU A 125 10.95 -4.78 26.50
CA GLU A 125 11.13 -5.58 25.28
C GLU A 125 9.85 -5.57 24.43
N LEU A 126 10.04 -5.25 23.15
CA LEU A 126 9.02 -5.21 22.10
C LEU A 126 9.38 -6.23 21.01
N SER A 127 8.37 -6.89 20.46
CA SER A 127 8.55 -7.67 19.23
C SER A 127 8.50 -6.75 18.03
N VAL A 128 9.25 -7.10 16.98
CA VAL A 128 9.45 -6.25 15.80
C VAL A 128 9.16 -7.06 14.54
N ILE A 129 8.45 -6.47 13.60
CA ILE A 129 8.39 -6.94 12.21
C ILE A 129 8.84 -5.82 11.27
N GLU A 130 9.77 -6.15 10.37
CA GLU A 130 10.16 -5.27 9.28
C GLU A 130 9.13 -5.41 8.16
N ILE A 131 8.61 -4.29 7.70
CA ILE A 131 7.66 -4.25 6.59
C ILE A 131 8.49 -3.96 5.33
N PRO A 132 8.48 -4.85 4.33
CA PRO A 132 9.17 -4.59 3.08
C PRO A 132 8.57 -3.33 2.46
N PRO A 133 9.39 -2.48 1.82
CA PRO A 133 8.87 -1.34 1.08
C PRO A 133 7.82 -1.86 0.09
N GLU A 134 6.67 -1.18 0.01
CA GLU A 134 5.72 -1.44 -1.08
C GLU A 134 6.53 -1.41 -2.39
N PRO A 135 6.39 -2.42 -3.26
CA PRO A 135 7.06 -2.38 -4.55
C PRO A 135 6.69 -1.05 -5.20
N GLU A 136 7.67 -0.20 -5.48
CA GLU A 136 7.41 0.97 -6.29
C GLU A 136 6.81 0.43 -7.59
N GLU A 137 5.53 0.67 -7.83
CA GLU A 137 4.96 0.45 -9.16
C GLU A 137 5.88 1.22 -10.10
N LEU A 138 6.60 0.51 -10.98
CA LEU A 138 7.43 1.14 -12.00
C LEU A 138 6.46 1.83 -12.96
N ILE A 139 6.15 3.09 -12.66
CA ILE A 139 5.32 3.91 -13.52
C ILE A 139 6.22 4.43 -14.63
N GLU A 140 6.12 3.82 -15.80
CA GLU A 140 6.75 4.34 -17.01
C GLU A 140 5.89 5.45 -17.60
N SER A 141 6.54 6.52 -18.06
CA SER A 141 5.89 7.61 -18.79
C SER A 141 6.65 7.86 -20.09
N PRO A 142 5.93 8.09 -21.21
CA PRO A 142 4.49 7.91 -21.41
C PRO A 142 4.11 6.42 -21.58
N GLU A 143 2.90 6.05 -21.16
CA GLU A 143 2.29 4.73 -21.35
C GLU A 143 1.40 4.74 -22.61
N ILE A 144 1.60 3.78 -23.53
CA ILE A 144 0.72 3.56 -24.68
C ILE A 144 -0.40 2.59 -24.28
N LEU A 145 -1.64 3.09 -24.26
CA LEU A 145 -2.81 2.29 -23.90
C LEU A 145 -3.27 1.41 -25.08
N SER A 146 -3.94 0.31 -24.77
CA SER A 146 -4.47 -0.65 -25.76
C SER A 146 -5.49 -0.05 -26.73
N ASP A 147 -6.12 1.06 -26.35
CA ASP A 147 -7.07 1.81 -27.18
C ASP A 147 -6.39 2.87 -28.07
N GLY A 148 -5.06 2.95 -28.08
CA GLY A 148 -4.29 3.87 -28.91
C GLY A 148 -4.17 5.29 -28.33
N ARG A 149 -4.57 5.53 -27.08
CA ARG A 149 -4.29 6.79 -26.39
C ARG A 149 -2.95 6.72 -25.66
N VAL A 150 -2.37 7.88 -25.35
CA VAL A 150 -1.12 7.99 -24.61
C VAL A 150 -1.38 8.61 -23.25
N ARG A 151 -0.97 7.92 -22.20
CA ARG A 151 -1.05 8.40 -20.82
C ARG A 151 0.30 8.88 -20.36
N PHE A 152 0.34 10.11 -19.87
CA PHE A 152 1.53 10.70 -19.27
C PHE A 152 1.39 10.64 -17.76
N TYR A 153 2.46 10.25 -17.10
CA TYR A 153 2.59 10.33 -15.65
C TYR A 153 3.63 11.39 -15.29
N PHE A 154 3.43 12.01 -14.14
CA PHE A 154 4.41 12.91 -13.55
C PHE A 154 4.53 12.61 -12.06
N GLN A 155 5.77 12.39 -11.63
CA GLN A 155 6.15 12.26 -10.23
C GLN A 155 7.39 13.14 -10.01
N ASP A 156 7.31 14.08 -9.07
CA ASP A 156 8.45 14.94 -8.76
C ASP A 156 9.54 14.10 -8.06
N PRO A 157 10.79 14.07 -8.56
CA PRO A 157 11.89 13.36 -7.91
C PRO A 157 12.16 13.81 -6.48
N GLN A 158 11.75 15.03 -6.13
CA GLN A 158 11.89 15.58 -4.77
C GLN A 158 10.75 15.13 -3.83
N ASP A 159 9.63 14.64 -4.36
CA ASP A 159 8.46 14.24 -3.56
C ASP A 159 8.44 12.74 -3.21
N GLN A 160 9.17 11.86 -3.90
CA GLN A 160 9.28 10.39 -3.72
C GLN A 160 8.13 9.69 -2.94
N GLY A 161 6.87 10.02 -3.23
CA GLY A 161 5.69 9.50 -2.50
C GLY A 161 5.56 9.89 -1.02
N LYS A 162 6.48 10.69 -0.44
CA LYS A 162 6.53 10.95 1.01
C LYS A 162 5.63 12.08 1.47
N SER A 163 5.32 13.06 0.62
CA SER A 163 4.41 14.17 0.91
C SER A 163 4.15 14.96 -0.37
N SER A 164 2.91 15.00 -0.88
CA SER A 164 2.58 15.97 -1.94
C SER A 164 2.04 17.23 -1.27
N PRO A 165 2.56 18.44 -1.56
CA PRO A 165 1.92 19.66 -1.11
C PRO A 165 0.49 19.70 -1.71
N PRO A 166 -0.53 20.10 -0.93
CA PRO A 166 -1.95 19.93 -1.28
C PRO A 166 -2.45 20.72 -2.51
N SER A 167 -1.57 21.38 -3.27
CA SER A 167 -1.97 22.26 -4.39
C SER A 167 -0.99 22.33 -5.56
N ARG A 168 -0.13 21.31 -5.76
CA ARG A 168 0.79 21.33 -6.91
C ARG A 168 0.03 21.27 -8.22
N THR A 169 0.39 22.18 -9.13
CA THR A 169 -0.24 22.29 -10.44
C THR A 169 0.74 21.85 -11.52
N VAL A 170 0.36 20.82 -12.27
CA VAL A 170 1.19 20.23 -13.33
C VAL A 170 0.45 20.31 -14.66
N PHE A 171 1.14 20.82 -15.69
CA PHE A 171 0.65 20.84 -17.06
C PHE A 171 1.58 20.10 -18.01
N LEU A 172 1.02 19.39 -18.99
CA LEU A 172 1.75 18.78 -20.10
C LEU A 172 1.86 19.77 -21.26
N THR A 173 3.07 19.96 -21.77
CA THR A 173 3.36 20.87 -22.88
C THR A 173 4.20 20.18 -23.94
N GLY A 174 3.82 20.22 -25.22
CA GLY A 174 4.56 19.50 -26.25
C GLY A 174 4.21 19.85 -27.68
N SER A 175 4.81 19.13 -28.63
CA SER A 175 4.60 19.30 -30.07
C SER A 175 3.14 19.19 -30.48
N PHE A 176 2.39 18.31 -29.82
CA PHE A 176 0.99 18.01 -30.10
C PHE A 176 0.00 19.08 -29.62
N ASN A 177 0.42 20.02 -28.78
CA ASN A 177 -0.40 21.16 -28.35
C ASN A 177 0.19 22.52 -28.71
N ARG A 178 1.06 22.55 -29.72
CA ARG A 178 1.79 23.75 -30.15
C ARG A 178 2.53 24.46 -29.00
N TRP A 179 2.99 23.68 -28.01
CA TRP A 179 3.69 24.17 -26.82
C TRP A 179 2.88 25.13 -25.95
N ASP A 180 1.55 25.02 -25.92
CA ASP A 180 0.71 25.75 -24.97
C ASP A 180 0.89 25.20 -23.54
N PRO A 181 1.42 26.00 -22.59
CA PRO A 181 1.76 25.54 -21.25
C PRO A 181 0.57 25.42 -20.29
N PHE A 182 -0.64 25.79 -20.71
CA PHE A 182 -1.83 25.81 -19.85
C PHE A 182 -2.96 24.87 -20.34
N MET A 183 -2.80 24.26 -21.52
CA MET A 183 -3.85 23.48 -22.16
C MET A 183 -4.14 22.15 -21.44
N TYR A 184 -3.11 21.41 -21.04
CA TYR A 184 -3.27 20.04 -20.55
C TYR A 184 -2.88 19.90 -19.09
N LYS A 185 -3.83 20.20 -18.19
CA LYS A 185 -3.64 20.04 -16.74
C LYS A 185 -3.74 18.56 -16.34
N LEU A 186 -2.73 18.06 -15.62
CA LEU A 186 -2.75 16.71 -15.05
C LEU A 186 -3.62 16.66 -13.79
N LYS A 187 -4.20 15.49 -13.51
CA LYS A 187 -4.95 15.19 -12.29
C LYS A 187 -4.09 14.34 -11.36
N GLN A 188 -4.12 14.63 -10.06
CA GLN A 188 -3.49 13.78 -9.07
C GLN A 188 -4.30 12.48 -8.92
N ILE A 189 -3.65 11.32 -9.09
CA ILE A 189 -4.28 9.99 -9.01
C ILE A 189 -3.88 9.22 -7.75
N LYS A 190 -2.69 9.49 -7.21
CA LYS A 190 -2.17 9.02 -5.91
C LYS A 190 -1.36 10.18 -5.31
N PRO A 191 -1.10 10.20 -3.99
CA PRO A 191 -0.22 11.21 -3.40
C PRO A 191 1.11 11.32 -4.18
N GLY A 192 1.40 12.52 -4.69
CA GLY A 192 2.61 12.80 -5.48
C GLY A 192 2.60 12.32 -6.95
N ILE A 193 1.59 11.57 -7.39
CA ILE A 193 1.51 11.02 -8.76
C ILE A 193 0.37 11.70 -9.52
N TYR A 194 0.71 12.30 -10.65
CA TYR A 194 -0.20 13.02 -11.53
C TYR A 194 -0.31 12.31 -12.88
N SER A 195 -1.49 12.31 -13.49
CA SER A 195 -1.64 11.77 -14.85
C SER A 195 -2.60 12.56 -15.73
N ILE A 196 -2.41 12.40 -17.04
CA ILE A 196 -3.34 12.81 -18.08
C ILE A 196 -3.29 11.80 -19.22
N THR A 197 -4.42 11.55 -19.87
CA THR A 197 -4.50 10.74 -21.09
C THR A 197 -4.88 11.64 -22.26
N VAL A 198 -4.12 11.57 -23.35
CA VAL A 198 -4.30 12.39 -24.55
C VAL A 198 -4.30 11.51 -25.80
N GLU A 199 -5.05 11.93 -26.82
CA GLU A 199 -5.02 11.33 -28.15
C GLU A 199 -3.93 12.00 -28.98
N LEU A 200 -3.00 11.19 -29.51
CA LEU A 200 -1.87 11.66 -30.31
C LEU A 200 -1.86 10.96 -31.66
N LEU A 201 -1.35 11.66 -32.68
CA LEU A 201 -1.07 11.03 -33.97
C LEU A 201 0.22 10.21 -33.87
N PRO A 202 0.36 9.09 -34.60
CA PRO A 202 1.60 8.33 -34.67
C PRO A 202 2.79 9.20 -35.08
N GLY A 203 3.95 8.99 -34.46
CA GLY A 203 5.17 9.73 -34.75
C GLY A 203 6.03 10.06 -33.53
N ARG A 204 7.06 10.88 -33.77
CA ARG A 204 7.93 11.39 -32.71
C ARG A 204 7.31 12.62 -32.08
N HIS A 205 7.21 12.60 -30.75
CA HIS A 205 6.68 13.71 -29.96
C HIS A 205 7.73 14.22 -29.00
N PHE A 206 7.70 15.53 -28.77
CA PHE A 206 8.58 16.21 -27.84
C PHE A 206 7.73 16.94 -26.81
N TYR A 207 8.12 16.89 -25.54
CA TYR A 207 7.33 17.46 -24.47
C TYR A 207 8.18 17.80 -23.23
N TYR A 208 7.54 18.50 -22.31
CA TYR A 208 7.99 18.72 -20.95
C TYR A 208 6.76 18.98 -20.07
N PHE A 209 6.96 18.96 -18.75
CA PHE A 209 5.95 19.40 -17.80
C PHE A 209 6.22 20.82 -17.34
N ILE A 210 5.15 21.56 -17.04
CA ILE A 210 5.20 22.76 -16.22
C ILE A 210 4.69 22.38 -14.84
N SER A 211 5.57 22.31 -13.86
CA SER A 211 5.24 22.06 -12.45
C SER A 211 5.45 23.34 -11.66
N ASP A 212 4.38 23.87 -11.06
CA ASP A 212 4.39 25.13 -10.29
C ASP A 212 5.10 26.29 -11.03
N GLY A 213 4.84 26.39 -12.33
CA GLY A 213 5.39 27.43 -13.21
C GLY A 213 6.81 27.16 -13.73
N ARG A 214 7.43 26.04 -13.37
CA ARG A 214 8.78 25.66 -13.83
C ARG A 214 8.74 24.56 -14.87
N LYS A 215 9.56 24.70 -15.91
CA LYS A 215 9.78 23.63 -16.90
C LYS A 215 10.57 22.49 -16.25
N VAL A 216 10.03 21.27 -16.35
CA VAL A 216 10.62 20.03 -15.84
C VAL A 216 10.58 18.99 -16.95
N LEU A 217 11.69 18.29 -17.19
CA LEU A 217 11.69 17.12 -18.08
C LEU A 217 10.90 16.00 -17.40
N ASP A 218 10.28 15.11 -18.17
CA ASP A 218 9.63 13.93 -17.63
C ASP A 218 10.64 13.09 -16.83
N PRO A 219 10.49 12.99 -15.49
CA PRO A 219 11.42 12.24 -14.66
C PRO A 219 11.29 10.72 -14.81
N LEU A 220 10.16 10.27 -15.36
CA LEU A 220 9.82 8.86 -15.59
C LEU A 220 10.13 8.44 -17.04
N ASN A 221 10.68 9.34 -17.86
CA ASN A 221 11.10 9.07 -19.23
C ASN A 221 12.61 9.33 -19.40
N HIS A 222 13.36 8.30 -19.80
CA HIS A 222 14.79 8.41 -20.04
C HIS A 222 15.13 8.92 -21.46
N GLU A 223 14.15 9.00 -22.37
CA GLU A 223 14.35 9.51 -23.72
C GLU A 223 14.31 11.05 -23.75
N ILE A 224 15.44 11.65 -24.14
CA ILE A 224 15.63 13.10 -24.20
C ILE A 224 16.11 13.48 -25.59
N ALA A 225 15.60 14.59 -26.11
CA ALA A 225 16.11 15.26 -27.29
C ALA A 225 16.60 16.68 -26.96
N THR A 226 17.36 17.27 -27.87
CA THR A 226 17.86 18.64 -27.77
C THR A 226 17.25 19.47 -28.88
N ASP A 227 16.67 20.62 -28.53
CA ASP A 227 16.14 21.57 -29.51
C ASP A 227 17.26 22.35 -30.23
N PRO A 228 16.98 23.08 -31.32
CA PRO A 228 17.99 23.85 -32.04
C PRO A 228 18.71 24.93 -31.20
N SER A 229 18.15 25.32 -30.05
CA SER A 229 18.77 26.27 -29.11
C SER A 229 19.67 25.60 -28.06
N GLY A 230 19.80 24.27 -28.12
CA GLY A 230 20.60 23.48 -27.18
C GLY A 230 19.84 23.09 -25.89
N LYS A 231 18.53 23.37 -25.78
CA LYS A 231 17.75 23.03 -24.59
C LYS A 231 17.19 21.62 -24.71
N LYS A 232 17.21 20.89 -23.58
CA LYS A 232 16.64 19.55 -23.48
C LYS A 232 15.12 19.55 -23.43
N VAL A 233 14.52 18.51 -24.01
CA VAL A 233 13.09 18.17 -23.97
C VAL A 233 12.95 16.65 -23.85
N SER A 234 11.90 16.18 -23.19
CA SER A 234 11.57 14.75 -23.22
C SER A 234 11.04 14.38 -24.60
N MET A 235 11.31 13.16 -25.03
CA MET A 235 10.92 12.64 -26.33
C MET A 235 10.30 11.26 -26.15
N PHE A 236 9.35 10.89 -26.99
CA PHE A 236 9.00 9.49 -27.17
C PHE A 236 8.50 9.26 -28.60
N LYS A 237 8.43 7.99 -29.01
CA LYS A 237 7.90 7.58 -30.30
C LYS A 237 6.61 6.78 -30.10
N PHE A 238 5.51 7.33 -30.62
CA PHE A 238 4.19 6.69 -30.69
C PHE A 238 4.02 5.97 -32.03
#